data_AF-A0A376ZE37-F1
#
_entry.id   AF-A0A376ZE37-F1
#
_cell.length_a   1.000
_cell.length_b   1.000
_cell.length_c   1.000
_cell.angle_alpha   90.00
_cell.angle_beta   90.00
_cell.angle_gamma   90.00
#
_symmetry.space_group_name_H-M   'P 1'
#
loop_
_entity.id
_entity.type
_entity.pdbx_description
1 polymer ?
#
loop_
_entity_poly.entity_id
_entity_poly.type
_entity_poly.pdbx_seq_one_letter_code
_entity_poly.pdbx_strand_id
1 'polypeptide(L)' 'MTVQTSKNPQVDIAEDNAFFPSEYSLSQYTSPVSDLDGVDYPKTVSR' A
#
# COMPACT_ATOMS: atom_id res chain seq x y z
N MET A 1 8.60 21.21 -8.37
CA MET A 1 7.44 21.01 -9.26
C MET A 1 6.62 19.87 -8.68
N THR A 2 5.38 20.09 -8.25
CA THR A 2 4.53 19.02 -7.74
C THR A 2 3.98 18.26 -8.95
N VAL A 3 4.43 17.02 -9.14
CA VAL A 3 3.80 16.11 -10.10
C VAL A 3 2.40 15.84 -9.57
N GLN A 4 1.35 16.29 -10.29
CA GLN A 4 -0.01 15.85 -9.98
C GLN A 4 -0.16 14.41 -10.46
N THR A 5 -0.21 13.47 -9.51
CA THR A 5 -0.54 12.07 -9.78
C THR A 5 -2.02 11.92 -10.13
N SER A 6 -2.32 11.01 -11.07
CA SER A 6 -3.69 10.76 -11.52
C SER A 6 -4.59 10.30 -10.38
N LYS A 7 -5.85 10.79 -10.38
CA LYS A 7 -6.92 10.35 -9.46
C LYS A 7 -7.87 9.32 -10.10
N ASN A 8 -7.67 8.97 -11.36
CA ASN A 8 -8.49 7.96 -12.03
C ASN A 8 -8.09 6.56 -11.53
N PRO A 9 -9.05 5.63 -11.32
CA PRO A 9 -8.76 4.23 -11.05
C PRO A 9 -7.93 3.60 -12.17
N GLN A 10 -7.12 2.61 -11.84
CA GLN A 10 -6.34 1.85 -12.82
C GLN A 10 -7.08 0.55 -13.14
N VAL A 11 -7.21 0.19 -14.42
CA VAL A 11 -7.89 -1.05 -14.82
C VAL A 11 -7.14 -2.28 -14.30
N ASP A 12 -7.85 -3.20 -13.66
CA ASP A 12 -7.34 -4.55 -13.40
C ASP A 12 -7.65 -5.43 -14.61
N ILE A 13 -6.61 -5.84 -15.34
CA ILE A 13 -6.77 -6.63 -16.57
C ILE A 13 -7.16 -8.09 -16.31
N ALA A 14 -7.08 -8.55 -15.05
CA ALA A 14 -7.39 -9.93 -14.71
C ALA A 14 -8.89 -10.20 -14.56
N GLU A 15 -9.72 -9.16 -14.43
CA GLU A 15 -11.14 -9.29 -14.09
C GLU A 15 -12.01 -8.27 -14.85
N ASP A 16 -13.27 -8.62 -15.12
CA ASP A 16 -14.19 -7.75 -15.86
C ASP A 16 -14.59 -6.53 -15.02
N ASN A 17 -14.46 -5.35 -15.63
CA ASN A 17 -14.84 -4.08 -15.01
C ASN A 17 -14.28 -3.88 -13.57
N ALA A 18 -13.09 -4.43 -13.32
CA ALA A 18 -12.40 -4.30 -12.05
C ALA A 18 -11.31 -3.22 -12.14
N PHE A 19 -11.06 -2.56 -11.01
CA PHE A 19 -10.12 -1.45 -10.94
C PHE A 19 -9.31 -1.48 -9.64
N PHE A 20 -8.01 -1.25 -9.77
CA PHE A 20 -7.14 -0.89 -8.67
C PHE A 20 -7.34 0.58 -8.24
N PRO A 21 -6.88 0.95 -7.04
CA PRO A 21 -6.81 2.35 -6.61
C PRO A 21 -6.02 3.23 -7.58
N SER A 22 -6.27 4.53 -7.56
CA SER A 22 -5.52 5.51 -8.36
C SER A 22 -4.08 5.70 -7.87
N GLU A 23 -3.19 6.18 -8.74
CA GLU A 23 -1.81 6.54 -8.35
C GLU A 23 -1.77 7.54 -7.20
N TYR A 24 -2.67 8.55 -7.21
CA TYR A 24 -2.79 9.49 -6.11
C TYR A 24 -3.17 8.78 -4.81
N SER A 25 -4.17 7.90 -4.83
CA SER A 25 -4.60 7.12 -3.66
C SER A 25 -3.45 6.26 -3.12
N LEU A 26 -2.70 5.58 -4.00
CA LEU A 26 -1.54 4.80 -3.60
C LEU A 26 -0.48 5.67 -2.94
N SER A 27 -0.20 6.87 -3.46
CA SER A 27 0.78 7.80 -2.88
C SER A 27 0.43 8.32 -1.48
N GLN A 28 -0.86 8.39 -1.14
CA GLN A 28 -1.33 8.91 0.14
C GLN A 28 -1.48 7.82 1.19
N TYR A 29 -1.83 6.59 0.78
CA TYR A 29 -2.28 5.55 1.70
C TYR A 29 -1.42 4.28 1.65
N THR A 30 -0.34 4.27 0.87
CA THR A 30 0.62 3.16 0.85
C THR A 30 2.04 3.70 1.00
N SER A 31 2.93 2.84 1.48
CA SER A 31 4.36 3.11 1.61
C SER A 31 5.11 1.82 1.30
N PRO A 32 6.31 1.89 0.70
CA PRO A 32 7.17 0.72 0.52
C PRO A 32 7.61 0.10 1.85
N VAL A 33 7.55 0.84 2.96
CA VAL A 33 7.96 0.41 4.29
C VAL A 33 6.86 0.78 5.29
N SER A 34 6.48 -0.15 6.15
CA SER A 34 5.58 0.13 7.28
C SER A 34 6.30 0.84 8.41
N ASP A 35 5.55 1.36 9.37
CA ASP A 35 6.03 1.90 10.64
C ASP A 35 6.17 0.81 11.71
N LEU A 36 6.45 -0.44 11.32
CA LEU A 36 6.55 -1.56 12.24
C LEU A 36 7.58 -1.27 13.34
N ASP A 37 7.11 -1.21 14.57
CA ASP A 37 7.89 -0.97 15.77
C ASP A 37 7.30 -1.78 16.95
N GLY A 38 8.00 -1.81 18.09
CA GLY A 38 7.51 -2.45 19.32
C GLY A 38 7.54 -3.98 19.30
N VAL A 39 8.42 -4.58 18.50
CA VAL A 39 8.60 -6.04 18.37
C VAL A 39 9.44 -6.67 19.49
N ASP A 40 9.17 -6.27 20.74
CA ASP A 40 9.77 -6.89 21.93
C ASP A 40 8.85 -8.00 22.48
N TYR A 41 9.34 -9.23 22.44
CA TYR A 41 8.61 -10.43 22.85
C TYR A 41 9.30 -11.08 24.06
N PRO A 42 8.99 -10.66 25.30
CA PRO A 42 9.73 -11.05 26.50
C PRO A 42 9.64 -12.56 26.86
N LYS A 43 8.76 -13.31 26.20
CA LYS A 43 8.67 -14.77 26.31
C LYS A 43 8.68 -15.37 24.92
N THR A 44 9.87 -15.48 24.33
CA THR A 44 10.04 -16.31 23.14
C THR A 44 10.14 -17.78 23.56
N VAL A 45 9.39 -18.64 22.88
CA VAL A 45 9.54 -20.09 23.04
C VAL A 45 10.71 -20.49 22.15
N SER A 46 11.91 -20.63 22.74
CA SER A 46 13.01 -21.31 22.05
C SER A 46 12.74 -22.81 22.14
N ARG A 47 12.50 -23.45 20.99
CA ARG A 47 12.47 -24.91 20.91
C ARG A 47 13.88 -25.47 20.87
#